data_AF-A0A2N2G184-F1
#
_entry.id   AF-A0A2N2G184-F1
#
_cell.length_a   1.000
_cell.length_b   1.000
_cell.length_c   1.000
_cell.angle_alpha   90.00
_cell.angle_beta   90.00
_cell.angle_gamma   90.00
#
_symmetry.space_group_name_H-M   'P 1'
#
loop_
_entity.id
_entity.type
_entity.pdbx_description
1 polymer ?
#
loop_
_entity_poly.entity_id
_entity_poly.type
_entity_poly.pdbx_seq_one_letter_code
_entity_poly.pdbx_strand_id
1 'polypeptide(L)'
;MKRIIHVLLLLISFLSLSYGKEFEDMLGNKIDIKENITKIHASTPILLYSLYVIDKDKIAGLNFPFTQGEAQYLEKKIVDLPVLGGWFGQGRTPNSEMILQVNPDLILLSDFTKKMGEEKIKASLGHINVPLVYLKSNTLEEMIESFLYIGQLVNQEQRANTLTQYAKNSLDLAKAISKEVFKKPKVYYAEGKNGLQTECHS
;
A
#
# COMPACT_ATOMS: atom_id res chain seq x y z
N MET A 1 -40.03 -29.90 -20.11
CA MET A 1 -39.57 -28.57 -20.60
C MET A 1 -39.31 -27.55 -19.48
N LYS A 2 -40.21 -27.36 -18.49
CA LYS A 2 -39.99 -26.37 -17.40
C LYS A 2 -38.75 -26.61 -16.51
N ARG A 3 -38.31 -27.86 -16.33
CA ARG A 3 -37.10 -28.19 -15.54
C ARG A 3 -35.77 -27.83 -16.23
N ILE A 4 -35.71 -27.85 -17.56
CA ILE A 4 -34.49 -27.51 -18.32
C ILE A 4 -34.25 -26.00 -18.31
N ILE A 5 -35.33 -25.20 -18.29
CA ILE A 5 -35.26 -23.73 -18.23
C ILE A 5 -34.70 -23.24 -16.89
N HIS A 6 -35.00 -23.92 -15.78
CA HIS A 6 -34.45 -23.56 -14.46
C HIS A 6 -32.96 -23.91 -14.32
N VAL A 7 -32.50 -24.99 -14.95
CA VAL A 7 -31.08 -25.37 -14.99
C VAL A 7 -30.28 -24.42 -15.88
N LEU A 8 -30.87 -23.93 -16.99
CA LEU A 8 -30.24 -22.95 -17.87
C LEU A 8 -30.13 -21.55 -17.22
N LEU A 9 -31.14 -21.13 -16.42
CA LEU A 9 -31.08 -19.85 -15.70
C LEU A 9 -30.04 -19.84 -14.57
N LEU A 10 -29.79 -20.99 -13.93
CA LEU A 10 -28.73 -21.15 -12.91
C LEU A 10 -27.32 -21.09 -13.52
N LEU A 11 -27.14 -21.58 -14.76
CA LEU A 11 -25.86 -21.56 -15.47
C LEU A 11 -25.46 -20.19 -16.04
N ILE A 12 -26.43 -19.31 -16.31
CA ILE A 12 -26.15 -17.95 -16.81
C ILE A 12 -25.76 -16.98 -15.67
N SER A 13 -26.09 -17.31 -14.41
CA SER A 13 -25.71 -16.49 -13.25
C SER A 13 -24.22 -16.53 -12.88
N PHE A 14 -23.42 -17.38 -13.53
CA PHE A 14 -21.98 -17.55 -13.24
C PHE A 14 -21.03 -16.91 -14.26
N LEU A 15 -21.52 -16.33 -15.36
CA LEU A 15 -20.68 -15.48 -16.21
C LEU A 15 -20.73 -14.02 -15.74
N SER A 16 -20.24 -13.79 -14.53
CA SER A 16 -19.64 -12.48 -14.25
C SER A 16 -18.30 -12.46 -15.00
N LEU A 17 -18.28 -12.01 -16.26
CA LEU A 17 -17.02 -11.56 -16.84
C LEU A 17 -16.55 -10.39 -15.98
N SER A 18 -15.69 -10.69 -15.00
CA SER A 18 -14.84 -9.70 -14.39
C SER A 18 -13.95 -9.20 -15.52
N TYR A 19 -14.30 -8.06 -16.12
CA TYR A 19 -13.40 -7.34 -16.99
C TYR A 19 -12.24 -6.85 -16.11
N GLY A 20 -11.24 -7.72 -15.97
CA GLY A 20 -9.95 -7.36 -15.42
C GLY A 20 -9.28 -6.38 -16.38
N LYS A 21 -8.72 -5.30 -15.84
CA LYS A 21 -7.82 -4.41 -16.57
C LYS A 21 -6.40 -4.90 -16.29
N GLU A 22 -5.61 -5.10 -17.34
CA GLU A 22 -4.17 -5.33 -17.17
C GLU A 22 -3.54 -4.04 -16.62
N PHE A 23 -2.81 -4.18 -15.51
CA PHE A 23 -2.06 -3.12 -14.86
C PHE A 23 -0.61 -3.58 -14.70
N GLU A 24 0.33 -2.71 -15.05
CA GLU A 24 1.76 -2.95 -14.84
C GLU A 24 2.23 -2.19 -13.60
N ASP A 25 2.78 -2.91 -12.63
CA ASP A 25 3.31 -2.30 -11.41
C ASP A 25 4.71 -1.68 -11.61
N MET A 26 5.27 -1.03 -10.58
CA MET A 26 6.56 -0.33 -10.70
C MET A 26 7.75 -1.27 -10.91
N LEU A 27 7.55 -2.59 -10.78
CA LEU A 27 8.55 -3.62 -11.00
C LEU A 27 8.36 -4.35 -12.34
N GLY A 28 7.42 -3.91 -13.17
CA GLY A 28 7.14 -4.48 -14.49
C GLY A 28 6.28 -5.74 -14.46
N ASN A 29 5.66 -6.06 -13.31
CA ASN A 29 4.75 -7.20 -13.23
C ASN A 29 3.40 -6.81 -13.85
N LYS A 30 2.89 -7.61 -14.79
CA LYS A 30 1.54 -7.48 -15.36
C LYS A 30 0.54 -8.21 -14.48
N ILE A 31 -0.51 -7.51 -14.07
CA ILE A 31 -1.48 -7.99 -13.07
C ILE A 31 -2.88 -7.65 -13.56
N ASP A 32 -3.78 -8.62 -13.51
CA ASP A 32 -5.21 -8.37 -13.74
C ASP A 32 -5.85 -7.81 -12.47
N ILE A 33 -6.30 -6.56 -12.54
CA ILE A 33 -7.01 -5.88 -11.45
C ILE A 33 -8.46 -5.62 -11.85
N LYS A 34 -9.35 -5.48 -10.86
CA LYS A 34 -10.73 -5.05 -11.12
C LYS A 34 -10.73 -3.65 -11.73
N GLU A 35 -11.66 -3.38 -12.64
CA GLU A 35 -11.81 -2.05 -13.23
C GLU A 35 -12.17 -0.98 -12.18
N ASN A 36 -13.01 -1.33 -11.21
CA ASN A 36 -13.35 -0.47 -10.08
C ASN A 36 -12.80 -1.04 -8.77
N ILE A 37 -11.64 -0.53 -8.34
CA ILE A 37 -11.02 -0.89 -7.07
C ILE A 37 -11.71 -0.11 -5.95
N THR A 38 -12.18 -0.80 -4.92
CA THR A 38 -12.91 -0.23 -3.78
C THR A 38 -12.21 -0.48 -2.44
N LYS A 39 -11.45 -1.57 -2.32
CA LYS A 39 -10.75 -1.95 -1.09
C LYS A 39 -9.31 -2.37 -1.40
N ILE A 40 -8.36 -1.69 -0.79
CA ILE A 40 -6.93 -1.92 -0.89
C ILE A 40 -6.37 -2.16 0.49
N HIS A 41 -5.67 -3.27 0.69
CA HIS A 41 -4.84 -3.44 1.87
C HIS A 41 -3.41 -2.98 1.56
N ALA A 42 -2.97 -1.91 2.24
CA ALA A 42 -1.59 -1.46 2.17
C ALA A 42 -0.74 -2.25 3.17
N SER A 43 0.25 -2.98 2.68
CA SER A 43 1.03 -3.95 3.47
C SER A 43 2.01 -3.34 4.49
N THR A 44 2.28 -2.05 4.41
CA THR A 44 3.23 -1.34 5.29
C THR A 44 2.68 0.03 5.68
N PRO A 45 3.12 0.60 6.81
CA PRO A 45 2.68 1.94 7.24
C PRO A 45 2.96 3.03 6.20
N ILE A 46 4.10 2.95 5.50
CA ILE A 46 4.43 3.89 4.42
C ILE A 46 3.37 3.86 3.33
N LEU A 47 3.01 2.66 2.85
CA LEU A 47 1.98 2.50 1.81
C LEU A 47 0.59 2.90 2.31
N LEU A 48 0.27 2.62 3.57
CA LEU A 48 -1.00 3.01 4.19
C LEU A 48 -1.15 4.53 4.22
N TYR A 49 -0.09 5.26 4.61
CA TYR A 49 -0.12 6.71 4.69
C TYR A 49 -0.13 7.35 3.29
N SER A 50 0.61 6.78 2.33
CA SER A 50 0.55 7.18 0.92
C SER A 50 -0.86 7.03 0.35
N LEU A 51 -1.50 5.88 0.61
CA LEU A 51 -2.88 5.65 0.18
C LEU A 51 -3.84 6.61 0.88
N TYR A 52 -3.67 6.87 2.18
CA TYR A 52 -4.51 7.80 2.92
C TYR A 52 -4.54 9.21 2.31
N VAL A 53 -3.38 9.75 1.94
CA VAL A 53 -3.30 11.12 1.40
C VAL A 53 -3.80 11.25 -0.04
N ILE A 54 -3.83 10.14 -0.79
CA ILE A 54 -4.33 10.07 -2.18
C ILE A 54 -5.82 9.73 -2.20
N ASP A 55 -6.21 8.62 -1.58
CA ASP A 55 -7.59 8.14 -1.49
C ASP A 55 -7.81 7.21 -0.28
N LYS A 56 -8.04 7.83 0.88
CA LYS A 56 -8.35 7.12 2.14
C LYS A 56 -9.58 6.22 2.06
N ASP A 57 -10.51 6.47 1.14
CA ASP A 57 -11.76 5.70 1.05
C ASP A 57 -11.55 4.30 0.50
N LYS A 58 -10.38 4.05 -0.12
CA LYS A 58 -9.96 2.74 -0.60
C LYS A 58 -9.30 1.89 0.48
N ILE A 59 -9.02 2.42 1.69
CA ILE A 59 -8.29 1.66 2.72
C ILE A 59 -9.19 0.55 3.28
N ALA A 60 -8.75 -0.70 3.13
CA ALA A 60 -9.48 -1.88 3.60
C ALA A 60 -9.24 -2.19 5.08
N GLY A 61 -8.09 -1.78 5.63
CA GLY A 61 -7.74 -2.05 7.02
C GLY A 61 -6.34 -1.53 7.38
N LEU A 62 -6.06 -1.50 8.68
CA LEU A 62 -4.86 -0.89 9.27
C LEU A 62 -3.72 -1.90 9.47
N ASN A 63 -2.49 -1.39 9.49
CA ASN A 63 -1.33 -2.19 9.87
C ASN A 63 -1.24 -2.42 11.40
N PHE A 64 -1.65 -1.42 12.17
CA PHE A 64 -1.76 -1.41 13.62
C PHE A 64 -2.73 -0.27 14.01
N PRO A 65 -3.31 -0.30 15.22
CA PRO A 65 -4.19 0.79 15.64
C PRO A 65 -3.41 2.10 15.79
N PHE A 66 -4.02 3.20 15.37
CA PHE A 66 -3.49 4.54 15.66
C PHE A 66 -3.56 4.84 17.15
N THR A 67 -2.57 5.56 17.65
CA THR A 67 -2.62 6.13 19.00
C THR A 67 -3.67 7.22 19.09
N GLN A 68 -4.10 7.57 20.31
CA GLN A 68 -5.02 8.71 20.52
C GLN A 68 -4.44 10.02 19.97
N GLY A 69 -3.13 10.21 20.08
CA GLY A 69 -2.44 11.39 19.56
C GLY A 69 -2.45 11.46 18.03
N GLU A 70 -2.38 10.33 17.33
CA GLU A 70 -2.46 10.29 15.87
C GLU A 70 -3.91 10.45 15.39
N ALA A 71 -4.86 9.82 16.09
CA ALA A 71 -6.27 9.79 15.70
C ALA A 71 -6.91 11.19 15.56
N GLN A 72 -6.41 12.21 16.27
CA GLN A 72 -6.92 13.58 16.17
C GLN A 72 -6.70 14.22 14.78
N TYR A 73 -5.75 13.70 13.99
CA TYR A 73 -5.44 14.19 12.64
C TYR A 73 -6.07 13.34 11.54
N LEU A 74 -6.80 12.28 11.91
CA LEU A 74 -7.32 11.27 11.00
C LEU A 74 -8.85 11.25 11.02
N GLU A 75 -9.44 10.84 9.91
CA GLU A 75 -10.88 10.63 9.88
C GLU A 75 -11.28 9.45 10.75
N LYS A 76 -12.33 9.65 11.56
CA LYS A 76 -12.85 8.64 12.48
C LYS A 76 -13.11 7.30 11.77
N LYS A 77 -13.70 7.33 10.57
CA LYS A 77 -13.98 6.12 9.79
C LYS A 77 -12.75 5.30 9.43
N ILE A 78 -11.58 5.94 9.35
CA ILE A 78 -10.30 5.28 9.07
C ILE A 78 -9.68 4.74 10.36
N VAL A 79 -9.76 5.52 11.45
CA VAL A 79 -9.29 5.10 12.78
C VAL A 79 -10.01 3.83 13.25
N ASP A 80 -11.30 3.70 12.91
CA ASP A 80 -12.13 2.56 13.32
C ASP A 80 -11.99 1.31 12.41
N LEU A 81 -11.14 1.34 11.38
CA LEU A 81 -10.94 0.19 10.49
C LEU A 81 -10.30 -1.00 11.20
N PRO A 82 -10.59 -2.25 10.77
CA PRO A 82 -9.99 -3.44 11.35
C PRO A 82 -8.48 -3.47 11.12
N VAL A 83 -7.75 -4.06 12.06
CA VAL A 83 -6.31 -4.26 11.95
C VAL A 83 -6.03 -5.57 11.21
N LEU A 84 -5.40 -5.45 10.04
CA LEU A 84 -5.01 -6.58 9.19
C LEU A 84 -3.53 -6.97 9.38
N GLY A 85 -2.72 -6.08 9.95
CA GLY A 85 -1.28 -6.28 10.04
C GLY A 85 -0.57 -5.91 8.74
N GLY A 86 0.57 -6.54 8.48
CA GLY A 86 1.34 -6.30 7.26
C GLY A 86 2.73 -6.91 7.36
N TRP A 87 3.51 -6.74 6.29
CA TRP A 87 4.87 -7.28 6.17
C TRP A 87 5.89 -6.20 6.47
N PHE A 88 6.08 -5.88 7.75
CA PHE A 88 7.02 -4.86 8.21
C PHE A 88 7.48 -5.13 9.64
N GLY A 89 8.73 -4.77 9.94
CA GLY A 89 9.32 -4.91 11.28
C GLY A 89 9.54 -6.36 11.72
N GLN A 90 10.78 -6.74 12.05
CA GLN A 90 11.17 -8.01 12.69
C GLN A 90 10.45 -9.28 12.17
N GLY A 91 10.12 -9.36 10.88
CA GLY A 91 9.49 -10.53 10.28
C GLY A 91 7.99 -10.71 10.56
N ARG A 92 7.25 -9.65 10.94
CA ARG A 92 5.78 -9.74 11.07
C ARG A 92 5.12 -10.05 9.73
N THR A 93 3.99 -10.74 9.81
CA THR A 93 3.09 -11.05 8.68
C THR A 93 1.67 -10.61 9.03
N PRO A 94 0.81 -10.33 8.04
CA PRO A 94 -0.58 -9.98 8.30
C PRO A 94 -1.40 -11.16 8.85
N ASN A 95 -2.56 -10.85 9.42
CA ASN A 95 -3.58 -11.82 9.79
C ASN A 95 -4.39 -12.19 8.54
N SER A 96 -4.18 -13.40 8.03
CA SER A 96 -4.84 -13.89 6.81
C SER A 96 -6.36 -14.06 6.99
N GLU A 97 -6.84 -14.48 8.16
CA GLU A 97 -8.28 -14.62 8.45
C GLU A 97 -8.98 -13.27 8.34
N MET A 98 -8.35 -12.22 8.88
CA MET A 98 -8.87 -10.86 8.78
C MET A 98 -8.81 -10.32 7.35
N ILE A 99 -7.74 -10.62 6.59
CA ILE A 99 -7.67 -10.27 5.16
C ILE A 99 -8.80 -10.97 4.39
N LEU A 100 -9.06 -12.25 4.67
CA LEU A 100 -10.15 -13.00 4.03
C LEU A 100 -11.51 -12.38 4.36
N GLN A 101 -11.75 -12.02 5.62
CA GLN A 101 -12.99 -11.39 6.06
C GLN A 101 -13.21 -10.01 5.41
N VAL A 102 -12.16 -9.19 5.33
CA VAL A 102 -12.23 -7.88 4.69
C VAL A 102 -12.33 -8.00 3.17
N ASN A 103 -11.74 -9.04 2.58
CA ASN A 103 -11.74 -9.33 1.15
C ASN A 103 -11.33 -8.12 0.29
N PRO A 104 -10.06 -7.66 0.36
CA PRO A 104 -9.58 -6.56 -0.45
C PRO A 104 -9.53 -6.94 -1.93
N ASP A 105 -9.67 -5.94 -2.80
CA ASP A 105 -9.57 -6.09 -4.25
C ASP A 105 -8.12 -6.29 -4.73
N LEU A 106 -7.16 -5.74 -3.97
CA LEU A 106 -5.72 -5.95 -4.16
C LEU A 106 -4.94 -5.66 -2.86
N ILE A 107 -3.69 -6.11 -2.82
CA ILE A 107 -2.72 -5.75 -1.77
C ILE A 107 -1.59 -4.92 -2.40
N LEU A 108 -1.33 -3.74 -1.83
CA LEU A 108 -0.17 -2.92 -2.18
C LEU A 108 1.05 -3.38 -1.38
N LEU A 109 2.14 -3.68 -2.09
CA LEU A 109 3.41 -4.15 -1.56
C LEU A 109 4.55 -3.21 -1.99
N SER A 110 5.65 -3.24 -1.25
CA SER A 110 6.89 -2.60 -1.69
C SER A 110 7.88 -3.62 -2.22
N ASP A 111 8.88 -3.12 -2.96
CA ASP A 111 10.11 -3.86 -3.29
C ASP A 111 10.81 -4.46 -2.07
N PHE A 112 10.79 -3.81 -0.91
CA PHE A 112 11.27 -4.39 0.35
C PHE A 112 10.51 -5.67 0.70
N THR A 113 9.18 -5.64 0.64
CA THR A 113 8.37 -6.85 0.88
C THR A 113 8.66 -7.92 -0.17
N LYS A 114 8.86 -7.55 -1.44
CA LYS A 114 9.22 -8.51 -2.50
C LYS A 114 10.51 -9.29 -2.17
N LYS A 115 11.50 -8.65 -1.52
CA LYS A 115 12.75 -9.31 -1.08
C LYS A 115 12.52 -10.45 -0.07
N MET A 116 11.39 -10.49 0.62
CA MET A 116 11.03 -11.61 1.50
C MET A 116 10.78 -12.92 0.73
N GLY A 117 10.48 -12.83 -0.57
CA GLY A 117 10.18 -13.93 -1.47
C GLY A 117 8.68 -14.12 -1.67
N GLU A 118 8.26 -14.19 -2.93
CA GLU A 118 6.85 -14.29 -3.33
C GLU A 118 6.15 -15.52 -2.72
N GLU A 119 6.84 -16.67 -2.65
CA GLU A 119 6.33 -17.89 -2.02
C GLU A 119 5.99 -17.67 -0.54
N LYS A 120 6.81 -16.90 0.21
CA LYS A 120 6.53 -16.61 1.62
C LYS A 120 5.33 -15.68 1.77
N ILE A 121 5.20 -14.68 0.90
CA ILE A 121 4.06 -13.76 0.89
C ILE A 121 2.79 -14.56 0.61
N LYS A 122 2.77 -15.36 -0.46
CA LYS A 122 1.64 -16.22 -0.83
C LYS A 122 1.30 -17.23 0.26
N ALA A 123 2.29 -17.90 0.84
CA ALA A 123 2.08 -18.84 1.95
C ALA A 123 1.44 -18.16 3.17
N SER A 124 1.85 -16.93 3.50
CA SER A 124 1.25 -16.17 4.61
C SER A 124 -0.21 -15.76 4.36
N LEU A 125 -0.63 -15.70 3.08
CA LEU A 125 -2.03 -15.45 2.68
C LEU A 125 -2.87 -16.74 2.62
N GLY A 126 -2.26 -17.92 2.72
CA GLY A 126 -2.96 -19.19 2.60
C GLY A 126 -3.63 -19.38 1.24
N HIS A 127 -4.96 -19.57 1.24
CA HIS A 127 -5.74 -19.78 0.01
C HIS A 127 -6.32 -18.49 -0.59
N ILE A 128 -5.99 -17.33 -0.02
CA ILE A 128 -6.50 -16.04 -0.50
C ILE A 128 -5.81 -15.68 -1.80
N ASN A 129 -6.56 -15.68 -2.89
CA ASN A 129 -6.08 -15.25 -4.19
C ASN A 129 -6.46 -13.79 -4.44
N VAL A 130 -5.55 -12.88 -4.10
CA VAL A 130 -5.71 -11.43 -4.25
C VAL A 130 -4.55 -10.86 -5.07
N PRO A 131 -4.82 -9.97 -6.05
CA PRO A 131 -3.76 -9.31 -6.81
C PRO A 131 -2.74 -8.61 -5.91
N LEU A 132 -1.45 -8.82 -6.21
CA LEU A 132 -0.32 -8.26 -5.49
C LEU A 132 0.38 -7.21 -6.35
N VAL A 133 0.28 -5.94 -5.98
CA VAL A 133 0.84 -4.81 -6.76
C VAL A 133 2.06 -4.25 -6.03
N TYR A 134 3.21 -4.23 -6.70
CA TYR A 134 4.47 -3.80 -6.10
C TYR A 134 4.89 -2.39 -6.51
N LEU A 135 5.23 -1.57 -5.52
CA LEU A 135 5.78 -0.23 -5.70
C LEU A 135 7.26 -0.19 -5.31
N LYS A 136 8.02 0.69 -5.96
CA LYS A 136 9.41 0.97 -5.58
C LYS A 136 9.45 1.91 -4.38
N SER A 137 10.38 1.67 -3.46
CA SER A 137 10.50 2.47 -2.24
C SER A 137 11.92 2.54 -1.66
N ASN A 138 12.96 2.21 -2.44
CA ASN A 138 14.34 2.24 -1.92
C ASN A 138 14.90 3.67 -1.79
N THR A 139 14.34 4.64 -2.52
CA THR A 139 14.75 6.05 -2.45
C THR A 139 13.57 6.99 -2.20
N LEU A 140 13.87 8.21 -1.75
CA LEU A 140 12.85 9.26 -1.61
C LEU A 140 12.19 9.55 -2.97
N GLU A 141 12.96 9.58 -4.05
CA GLU A 141 12.46 9.79 -5.40
C GLU A 141 11.51 8.67 -5.83
N GLU A 142 11.86 7.41 -5.59
CA GLU A 142 10.98 6.26 -5.89
C GLU A 142 9.67 6.34 -5.10
N MET A 143 9.74 6.70 -3.80
CA MET A 143 8.54 6.89 -2.99
C MET A 143 7.67 8.05 -3.49
N ILE A 144 8.28 9.14 -3.96
CA ILE A 144 7.55 10.28 -4.56
C ILE A 144 6.86 9.87 -5.86
N GLU A 145 7.54 9.12 -6.74
CA GLU A 145 6.94 8.61 -7.97
C GLU A 145 5.82 7.60 -7.69
N SER A 146 5.90 6.85 -6.58
CA SER A 146 4.86 5.89 -6.18
C SER A 146 3.48 6.53 -6.01
N PHE A 147 3.41 7.84 -5.69
CA PHE A 147 2.14 8.55 -5.63
C PHE A 147 1.41 8.57 -6.98
N LEU A 148 2.15 8.71 -8.09
CA LEU A 148 1.54 8.69 -9.43
C LEU A 148 0.93 7.30 -9.73
N TYR A 149 1.63 6.23 -9.36
CA TYR A 149 1.14 4.86 -9.53
C TYR A 149 -0.09 4.58 -8.68
N ILE A 150 -0.10 5.00 -7.40
CA ILE A 150 -1.29 4.88 -6.54
C ILE A 150 -2.43 5.72 -7.12
N GLY A 151 -2.15 6.94 -7.59
CA GLY A 151 -3.14 7.80 -8.24
C GLY A 151 -3.79 7.15 -9.45
N GLN A 152 -3.01 6.58 -10.36
CA GLN A 152 -3.53 5.85 -11.52
C GLN A 152 -4.34 4.61 -11.11
N LEU A 153 -3.88 3.90 -10.07
CA LEU A 153 -4.56 2.71 -9.56
C LEU A 153 -5.95 3.02 -9.00
N VAL A 154 -6.13 4.19 -8.38
CA VAL A 154 -7.39 4.59 -7.74
C VAL A 154 -8.17 5.66 -8.52
N ASN A 155 -7.74 6.03 -9.73
CA ASN A 155 -8.31 7.09 -10.57
C ASN A 155 -8.32 8.48 -9.88
N GLN A 156 -7.21 8.82 -9.21
CA GLN A 156 -6.99 10.07 -8.48
C GLN A 156 -5.70 10.77 -8.96
N GLU A 157 -5.46 10.77 -10.27
CA GLU A 157 -4.23 11.24 -10.89
C GLU A 157 -3.98 12.73 -10.62
N GLN A 158 -5.02 13.57 -10.59
CA GLN A 158 -4.87 15.00 -10.30
C GLN A 158 -4.37 15.23 -8.86
N ARG A 159 -4.93 14.50 -7.89
CA ARG A 159 -4.50 14.54 -6.48
C ARG A 159 -3.07 14.04 -6.34
N ALA A 160 -2.76 12.89 -6.95
CA ALA A 160 -1.41 12.33 -6.97
C ALA A 160 -0.40 13.32 -7.56
N ASN A 161 -0.68 13.90 -8.73
CA ASN A 161 0.19 14.90 -9.37
C ASN A 161 0.47 16.10 -8.46
N THR A 162 -0.54 16.61 -7.75
CA THR A 162 -0.39 17.72 -6.81
C THR A 162 0.58 17.36 -5.68
N LEU A 163 0.42 16.18 -5.08
CA LEU A 163 1.30 15.71 -4.00
C LEU A 163 2.71 15.41 -4.49
N THR A 164 2.85 14.78 -5.66
CA THR A 164 4.14 14.51 -6.30
C THR A 164 4.91 15.80 -6.56
N GLN A 165 4.27 16.82 -7.12
CA GLN A 165 4.91 18.12 -7.36
C GLN A 165 5.39 18.78 -6.07
N TYR A 166 4.55 18.79 -5.04
CA TYR A 166 4.93 19.33 -3.73
C TYR A 166 6.16 18.60 -3.15
N ALA A 167 6.15 17.26 -3.21
CA ALA A 167 7.23 16.46 -2.67
C ALA A 167 8.54 16.63 -3.46
N LYS A 168 8.48 16.70 -4.80
CA LYS A 168 9.63 17.00 -5.66
C LYS A 168 10.23 18.37 -5.32
N ASN A 169 9.40 19.41 -5.27
CA ASN A 169 9.85 20.76 -4.93
C ASN A 169 10.52 20.82 -3.55
N SER A 170 9.96 20.11 -2.56
CA SER A 170 10.50 20.06 -1.21
C SER A 170 11.86 19.35 -1.16
N LEU A 171 11.98 18.22 -1.87
CA LEU A 171 13.22 17.45 -1.96
C LEU A 171 14.31 18.24 -2.71
N ASP A 172 13.95 18.94 -3.79
CA ASP A 172 14.87 19.74 -4.57
C ASP A 172 15.37 20.96 -3.79
N LEU A 173 14.49 21.61 -3.01
CA LEU A 173 14.88 22.67 -2.08
C LEU A 173 15.88 22.15 -1.04
N ALA A 174 15.60 21.01 -0.42
CA ALA A 174 16.51 20.41 0.56
C ALA A 174 17.88 20.07 -0.05
N LYS A 175 17.89 19.54 -1.28
CA LYS A 175 19.13 19.28 -2.04
C LYS A 175 19.89 20.56 -2.37
N ALA A 176 19.19 21.63 -2.77
CA ALA A 176 19.81 22.92 -3.08
C ALA A 176 20.50 23.51 -1.84
N ILE A 177 19.77 23.60 -0.71
CA ILE A 177 20.31 24.09 0.56
C ILE A 177 21.52 23.25 1.00
N SER A 178 21.42 21.91 0.93
CA SER A 178 22.50 21.01 1.33
C SER A 178 23.79 21.19 0.51
N LYS A 179 23.68 21.55 -0.78
CA LYS A 179 24.83 21.83 -1.65
C LYS A 179 25.56 23.13 -1.29
N GLU A 180 24.86 24.12 -0.75
CA GLU A 180 25.43 25.42 -0.36
C GLU A 180 26.18 25.36 0.98
N VAL A 181 25.97 24.31 1.77
CA VAL A 181 26.59 24.16 3.10
C VAL A 181 27.98 23.52 3.00
N PHE A 182 29.02 24.35 3.10
CA PHE A 182 30.42 23.89 3.10
C PHE A 182 30.84 23.21 4.41
N LYS A 183 30.31 23.67 5.56
CA LYS A 183 30.61 23.10 6.88
C LYS A 183 29.38 22.37 7.42
N LYS A 184 29.33 21.06 7.19
CA LYS A 184 28.22 20.22 7.66
C LYS A 184 28.27 20.03 9.18
N PRO A 185 27.17 20.26 9.92
CA PRO A 185 27.12 19.96 11.35
C PRO A 185 27.24 18.46 11.59
N LYS A 186 27.79 18.08 12.75
CA LYS A 186 27.71 16.70 13.22
C LYS A 186 26.36 16.49 13.88
N VAL A 187 25.63 15.46 13.44
CA VAL A 187 24.30 15.12 13.96
C VAL A 187 24.36 13.71 14.53
N TYR A 188 23.81 13.52 15.72
CA TYR A 188 23.58 12.23 16.33
C TYR A 188 22.08 11.99 16.41
N TYR A 189 21.58 11.01 15.67
CA TYR A 189 20.18 10.62 15.69
C TYR A 189 19.98 9.55 16.77
N ALA A 190 19.66 9.99 17.97
CA ALA A 190 19.51 9.13 19.15
C ALA A 190 18.16 8.41 19.13
N GLU A 191 18.18 7.08 19.18
CA GLU A 191 17.00 6.23 19.17
C GLU A 191 16.89 5.36 20.42
N GLY A 192 15.72 4.74 20.58
CA GLY A 192 15.40 3.89 21.72
C GLY A 192 15.23 4.67 23.02
N LYS A 193 14.96 3.94 24.11
CA LYS A 193 14.60 4.55 25.41
C LYS A 193 15.75 5.29 26.10
N ASN A 194 16.99 4.92 25.81
CA ASN A 194 18.19 5.48 26.44
C ASN A 194 19.02 6.35 25.49
N GLY A 195 18.56 6.54 24.24
CA GLY A 195 19.28 7.33 23.24
C GLY A 195 20.65 6.76 22.87
N LEU A 196 20.89 5.47 23.10
CA LEU A 196 22.15 4.79 22.76
C LEU A 196 22.01 3.89 21.53
N GLN A 197 20.87 3.95 20.85
CA GLN A 197 20.64 3.27 19.57
C GLN A 197 20.76 4.30 18.46
N THR A 198 21.29 3.85 17.34
CA THR A 198 21.19 4.50 16.03
C THR A 198 20.86 3.37 15.08
N GLU A 199 19.96 3.55 14.13
CA GLU A 199 19.70 2.57 13.08
C GLU A 199 21.05 2.22 12.42
N CYS A 200 21.53 1.00 12.68
CA CYS A 200 22.75 0.47 12.09
C CYS A 200 22.37 -0.38 10.88
N HIS A 201 22.96 -0.03 9.73
CA HIS A 201 23.08 -0.78 8.46
C HIS A 201 22.07 -1.92 8.22
N SER A 202 21.16 -1.69 7.26
CA SER A 202 20.63 -2.75 6.40
C SER A 202 21.74 -3.50 5.67
#